data_AF-A8TNT4-F1
#
_entry.id   AF-A8TNT4-F1
#
_cell.length_a   1.000
_cell.length_b   1.000
_cell.length_c   1.000
_cell.angle_alpha   90.00
_cell.angle_beta   90.00
_cell.angle_gamma   90.00
#
_symmetry.space_group_name_H-M   'P 1'
#
loop_
_entity.id
_entity.type
_entity.pdbx_description
1 polymer ?
#
loop_
_entity_poly.entity_id
_entity_poly.type
_entity_poly.pdbx_seq_one_letter_code
_entity_poly.pdbx_strand_id
1 'polypeptide(L)'
;MDNVDALRAELLAEVEQAGTLDALEQVRITALGKKGRITERMKALGGLDPDARRAAGQTLNAVKDAVSEALEDRRAALGDAALNARLARERIDVSLPARPEARGRIHPITQTIDELTAIFCEMGFTVAEGPDIETDYYNFEALNFPPEHPARQDHDTFYLQPDAEGRRKVLRTHTSPVQVRTMETTTPPIRIIVPGRTFRSDHDATHSPMFHQVEGLVIDKKTHMGHLKGCLIDFCRAFFGIDDLPVRFRPSYFPFTEPSAEVDIGCSRKGGGLTIGAGDDWLEILGSGMVHPNVLRYAGIDPAEYQGFAFGMGIERIAMLKYGIPDLRPFYDTDLRWLRHYGFVPIAQPTVAGGL
;
A
#
# COMPACT_ATOMS: atom_id res chain seq x y z
N MET A 1 -57.49 -59.68 12.07
CA MET A 1 -56.27 -59.08 11.50
C MET A 1 -56.61 -57.90 10.57
N ASP A 2 -57.78 -57.91 9.92
CA ASP A 2 -58.27 -56.91 8.94
C ASP A 2 -58.30 -55.41 9.37
N ASN A 3 -58.23 -55.08 10.65
CA ASN A 3 -58.33 -53.68 11.10
C ASN A 3 -56.97 -52.94 11.14
N VAL A 4 -55.85 -53.68 11.21
CA VAL A 4 -54.52 -53.09 11.42
C VAL A 4 -53.91 -52.59 10.09
N ASP A 5 -54.14 -53.31 9.00
CA ASP A 5 -53.67 -52.90 7.67
C ASP A 5 -54.45 -51.69 7.14
N ALA A 6 -55.75 -51.61 7.42
CA ALA A 6 -56.56 -50.43 7.13
C ALA A 6 -56.06 -49.19 7.89
N LEU A 7 -55.77 -49.34 9.19
CA LEU A 7 -55.20 -48.26 10.00
C LEU A 7 -53.84 -47.79 9.48
N ARG A 8 -52.98 -48.72 9.04
CA ARG A 8 -51.69 -48.38 8.42
C ARG A 8 -51.88 -47.57 7.15
N ALA A 9 -52.75 -48.01 6.24
CA ALA A 9 -53.00 -47.33 4.98
C ALA A 9 -53.57 -45.92 5.18
N GLU A 10 -54.52 -45.77 6.11
CA GLU A 10 -55.11 -44.47 6.45
C GLU A 10 -54.07 -43.50 7.02
N LEU A 11 -53.26 -43.93 7.98
CA LEU A 11 -52.24 -43.05 8.59
C LEU A 11 -51.14 -42.67 7.60
N LEU A 12 -50.71 -43.59 6.73
CA LEU A 12 -49.74 -43.27 5.68
C LEU A 12 -50.31 -42.26 4.68
N ALA A 13 -51.60 -42.35 4.33
CA ALA A 13 -52.26 -41.37 3.48
C ALA A 13 -52.40 -40.00 4.17
N GLU A 14 -52.71 -39.95 5.46
CA GLU A 14 -52.75 -38.71 6.25
C GLU A 14 -51.37 -38.01 6.28
N VAL A 15 -50.29 -38.80 6.44
CA VAL A 15 -48.91 -38.30 6.37
C VAL A 15 -48.60 -37.73 4.98
N GLU A 16 -48.94 -38.44 3.91
CA GLU A 16 -48.71 -38.00 2.53
C GLU A 16 -49.47 -36.71 2.19
N GLN A 17 -50.71 -36.58 2.67
CA GLN A 17 -51.57 -35.41 2.44
C GLN A 17 -51.19 -34.19 3.29
N ALA A 18 -50.38 -34.35 4.34
CA ALA A 18 -49.91 -33.22 5.15
C ALA A 18 -49.04 -32.28 4.30
N GLY A 19 -49.59 -31.10 3.99
CA GLY A 19 -48.95 -30.08 3.16
C GLY A 19 -48.09 -29.07 3.92
N THR A 20 -48.11 -29.09 5.26
CA THR A 20 -47.32 -28.18 6.12
C THR A 20 -46.75 -28.95 7.30
N LEU A 21 -45.68 -28.41 7.91
CA LEU A 21 -45.10 -28.98 9.12
C LEU A 21 -46.11 -29.01 10.28
N ASP A 22 -46.99 -28.01 10.38
CA ASP A 22 -48.05 -27.98 11.38
C ASP A 22 -49.11 -29.07 11.14
N ALA A 23 -49.51 -29.28 9.87
CA ALA A 23 -50.42 -30.37 9.51
C ALA A 23 -49.79 -31.75 9.78
N LEU A 24 -48.50 -31.91 9.48
CA LEU A 24 -47.76 -33.13 9.76
C LEU A 24 -47.62 -33.41 11.26
N GLU A 25 -47.43 -32.36 12.07
CA GLU A 25 -47.40 -32.46 13.54
C GLU A 25 -48.77 -32.87 14.10
N GLN A 26 -49.88 -32.39 13.52
CA GLN A 26 -51.21 -32.86 13.89
C GLN A 26 -51.38 -34.37 13.59
N VAL A 27 -50.92 -34.84 12.43
CA VAL A 27 -50.93 -36.27 12.07
C VAL A 27 -50.07 -37.09 13.04
N ARG A 28 -48.89 -36.58 13.45
CA ARG A 28 -48.06 -37.23 14.47
C ARG A 28 -48.78 -37.37 15.80
N ILE A 29 -49.47 -36.32 16.25
CA ILE A 29 -50.22 -36.31 17.52
C ILE A 29 -51.40 -37.29 17.46
N THR A 30 -52.18 -37.31 16.37
CA THR A 30 -53.33 -38.21 16.21
C THR A 30 -52.93 -39.67 16.02
N ALA A 31 -51.77 -39.94 15.40
CA ALA A 31 -51.25 -41.29 15.20
C ALA A 31 -50.54 -41.85 16.45
N LEU A 32 -49.55 -41.12 16.97
CA LEU A 32 -48.55 -41.59 17.95
C LEU A 32 -48.63 -40.90 19.32
N GLY A 33 -49.51 -39.91 19.49
CA GLY A 33 -49.67 -39.19 20.76
C GLY A 33 -50.19 -40.06 21.91
N LYS A 34 -50.32 -39.46 23.11
CA LYS A 34 -50.78 -40.17 24.34
C LYS A 34 -52.18 -40.79 24.21
N LYS A 35 -53.03 -40.19 23.38
CA LYS A 35 -54.37 -40.67 22.96
C LYS A 35 -54.40 -40.96 21.44
N GLY A 36 -53.25 -41.26 20.85
CA GLY A 36 -53.13 -41.53 19.42
C GLY A 36 -53.72 -42.89 19.07
N ARG A 37 -54.19 -43.03 17.82
CA ARG A 37 -54.85 -44.23 17.31
C ARG A 37 -54.00 -45.49 17.48
N ILE A 38 -52.68 -45.39 17.26
CA ILE A 38 -51.73 -46.51 17.47
C ILE A 38 -51.54 -46.78 18.98
N THR A 39 -51.38 -45.73 19.78
CA THR A 39 -51.19 -45.83 21.24
C THR A 39 -52.39 -46.46 21.95
N GLU A 40 -53.62 -46.18 21.52
CA GLU A 40 -54.84 -46.79 22.07
C GLU A 40 -54.94 -48.28 21.72
N ARG A 41 -54.61 -48.65 20.48
CA ARG A 41 -54.54 -50.06 20.06
C ARG A 41 -53.46 -50.84 20.80
N MET A 42 -52.32 -50.21 21.09
CA MET A 42 -51.25 -50.79 21.91
C MET A 42 -51.68 -51.03 23.37
N LYS A 43 -52.50 -50.14 23.97
CA LYS A 43 -53.07 -50.33 25.32
C LYS A 43 -54.05 -51.50 25.38
N ALA A 44 -54.85 -51.68 24.32
CA ALA A 44 -55.81 -52.78 24.21
C ALA A 44 -55.16 -54.17 24.14
N LEU A 45 -53.85 -54.28 23.83
CA LEU A 45 -53.11 -55.53 23.83
C LEU A 45 -52.94 -56.15 25.24
N GLY A 46 -53.13 -55.36 26.30
CA GLY A 46 -52.98 -55.82 27.69
C GLY A 46 -53.97 -56.91 28.11
N GLY A 47 -55.11 -57.04 27.41
CA GLY A 47 -56.18 -58.01 27.71
C GLY A 47 -56.15 -59.29 26.87
N LEU A 48 -55.11 -59.53 26.08
CA LEU A 48 -54.99 -60.70 25.20
C LEU A 48 -54.12 -61.81 25.82
N ASP A 49 -54.40 -63.06 25.45
CA ASP A 49 -53.56 -64.22 25.79
C ASP A 49 -52.11 -64.06 25.27
N PRO A 50 -51.11 -64.66 25.93
CA PRO A 50 -49.69 -64.41 25.65
C PRO A 50 -49.27 -64.58 24.18
N ASP A 51 -49.78 -65.60 23.50
CA ASP A 51 -49.42 -65.89 22.10
C ASP A 51 -50.13 -64.96 21.11
N ALA A 52 -51.41 -64.66 21.34
CA ALA A 52 -52.16 -63.69 20.55
C ALA A 52 -51.64 -62.26 20.74
N ARG A 53 -51.22 -61.91 21.96
CA ARG A 53 -50.58 -60.65 22.31
C ARG A 53 -49.24 -60.47 21.60
N ARG A 54 -48.43 -61.53 21.49
CA ARG A 54 -47.13 -61.49 20.78
C ARG A 54 -47.31 -61.19 19.30
N ALA A 55 -48.20 -61.93 18.62
CA ALA A 55 -48.47 -61.73 17.19
C ALA A 55 -49.07 -60.34 16.90
N ALA A 56 -50.09 -59.92 17.64
CA ALA A 56 -50.74 -58.62 17.44
C ALA A 56 -49.81 -57.44 17.80
N GLY A 57 -48.97 -57.58 18.83
CA GLY A 57 -47.97 -56.59 19.20
C GLY A 57 -46.87 -56.42 18.14
N GLN A 58 -46.44 -57.51 17.51
CA GLN A 58 -45.47 -57.45 16.42
C GLN A 58 -46.03 -56.68 15.21
N THR A 59 -47.28 -56.95 14.81
CA THR A 59 -47.95 -56.23 13.72
C THR A 59 -48.12 -54.75 14.04
N LEU A 60 -48.56 -54.41 15.27
CA LEU A 60 -48.73 -53.02 15.70
C LEU A 60 -47.41 -52.24 15.79
N ASN A 61 -46.32 -52.88 16.23
CA ASN A 61 -45.00 -52.26 16.20
C ASN A 61 -44.54 -52.00 14.77
N ALA A 62 -44.74 -52.95 13.84
CA ALA A 62 -44.41 -52.74 12.43
C ALA A 62 -45.20 -51.56 11.81
N VAL A 63 -46.47 -51.38 12.18
CA VAL A 63 -47.27 -50.22 11.75
C VAL A 63 -46.72 -48.93 12.37
N LYS A 64 -46.41 -48.94 13.67
CA LYS A 64 -45.83 -47.79 14.37
C LYS A 64 -44.52 -47.34 13.72
N ASP A 65 -43.65 -48.28 13.40
CA ASP A 65 -42.34 -48.01 12.80
C ASP A 65 -42.53 -47.44 11.40
N ALA A 66 -43.39 -48.05 10.56
CA ALA A 66 -43.69 -47.55 9.22
C ALA A 66 -44.30 -46.14 9.20
N VAL A 67 -45.20 -45.82 10.14
CA VAL A 67 -45.79 -44.47 10.25
C VAL A 67 -44.76 -43.48 10.80
N SER A 68 -43.90 -43.88 11.73
CA SER A 68 -42.84 -43.01 12.25
C SER A 68 -41.80 -42.68 11.17
N GLU A 69 -41.40 -43.67 10.38
CA GLU A 69 -40.51 -43.48 9.23
C GLU A 69 -41.14 -42.54 8.20
N ALA A 70 -42.40 -42.78 7.81
CA ALA A 70 -43.10 -41.91 6.87
C ALA A 70 -43.25 -40.46 7.37
N LEU A 71 -43.47 -40.26 8.68
CA LEU A 71 -43.53 -38.94 9.30
C LEU A 71 -42.18 -38.22 9.23
N GLU A 72 -41.08 -38.90 9.52
CA GLU A 72 -39.74 -38.30 9.42
C GLU A 72 -39.36 -37.99 7.98
N ASP A 73 -39.63 -38.91 7.04
CA ASP A 73 -39.39 -38.70 5.61
C ASP A 73 -40.19 -37.52 5.07
N ARG A 74 -41.48 -37.44 5.43
CA ARG A 74 -42.34 -36.32 5.02
C ARG A 74 -41.89 -35.00 5.64
N ARG A 75 -41.43 -35.03 6.89
CA ARG A 75 -40.91 -33.84 7.58
C ARG A 75 -39.64 -33.33 6.88
N ALA A 76 -38.73 -34.22 6.53
CA ALA A 76 -37.52 -33.90 5.78
C ALA A 76 -37.88 -33.29 4.41
N ALA A 77 -38.79 -33.93 3.66
CA ALA A 77 -39.24 -33.45 2.36
C ALA A 77 -39.88 -32.05 2.41
N LEU A 78 -40.75 -31.79 3.40
CA LEU A 78 -41.34 -30.46 3.61
C LEU A 78 -40.30 -29.42 4.04
N GLY A 79 -39.32 -29.82 4.85
CA GLY A 79 -38.19 -28.98 5.26
C GLY A 79 -37.32 -28.56 4.06
N ASP A 80 -36.94 -29.51 3.21
CA ASP A 80 -36.16 -29.27 2.00
C ASP A 80 -36.92 -28.39 0.99
N ALA A 81 -38.22 -28.63 0.82
CA ALA A 81 -39.05 -27.80 -0.04
C ALA A 81 -39.14 -26.35 0.46
N ALA A 82 -39.31 -26.14 1.78
CA ALA A 82 -39.34 -24.82 2.38
C ALA A 82 -37.98 -24.10 2.27
N LEU A 83 -36.87 -24.82 2.49
CA LEU A 83 -35.52 -24.28 2.33
C LEU A 83 -35.26 -23.87 0.88
N ASN A 84 -35.56 -24.74 -0.09
CA ASN A 84 -35.36 -24.45 -1.51
C ASN A 84 -36.21 -23.26 -1.99
N ALA A 85 -37.46 -23.17 -1.54
CA ALA A 85 -38.32 -22.01 -1.83
C ALA A 85 -37.73 -20.71 -1.25
N ARG A 86 -37.18 -20.77 -0.03
CA ARG A 86 -36.49 -19.63 0.59
C ARG A 86 -35.23 -19.25 -0.18
N LEU A 87 -34.38 -20.21 -0.55
CA LEU A 87 -33.17 -19.98 -1.34
C LEU A 87 -33.49 -19.38 -2.72
N ALA A 88 -34.54 -19.85 -3.38
CA ALA A 88 -34.98 -19.30 -4.66
C ALA A 88 -35.46 -17.85 -4.54
N ARG A 89 -36.15 -17.50 -3.45
CA ARG A 89 -36.62 -16.14 -3.15
C ARG A 89 -35.49 -15.19 -2.75
N GLU A 90 -34.51 -15.68 -1.99
CA GLU A 90 -33.36 -14.89 -1.51
C GLU A 90 -32.21 -14.86 -2.52
N ARG A 91 -32.43 -15.36 -3.74
CA ARG A 91 -31.43 -15.32 -4.81
C ARG A 91 -31.13 -13.86 -5.18
N ILE A 92 -29.87 -13.51 -5.08
CA ILE A 92 -29.34 -12.21 -5.51
C ILE A 92 -28.56 -12.36 -6.81
N ASP A 93 -28.44 -11.28 -7.57
CA ASP A 93 -27.52 -11.20 -8.69
C ASP A 93 -26.12 -10.88 -8.17
N VAL A 94 -25.27 -11.91 -8.12
CA VAL A 94 -23.87 -11.82 -7.67
C VAL A 94 -22.95 -11.11 -8.67
N SER A 95 -23.44 -10.79 -9.88
CA SER A 95 -22.70 -10.02 -10.88
C SER A 95 -22.83 -8.51 -10.70
N LEU A 96 -23.75 -8.05 -9.85
CA LEU A 96 -23.90 -6.63 -9.54
C LEU A 96 -22.62 -6.08 -8.93
N PRO A 97 -22.23 -4.84 -9.29
CA PRO A 97 -21.07 -4.20 -8.70
C PRO A 97 -21.26 -4.09 -7.18
N ALA A 98 -20.16 -4.28 -6.46
CA ALA A 98 -20.12 -4.00 -5.03
C ALA A 98 -20.53 -2.53 -4.79
N ARG A 99 -21.06 -2.25 -3.60
CA ARG A 99 -21.41 -0.89 -3.21
C ARG A 99 -20.18 0.01 -3.36
N PRO A 100 -20.30 1.18 -4.01
CA PRO A 100 -19.16 2.03 -4.28
C PRO A 100 -18.56 2.53 -2.97
N GLU A 101 -17.24 2.43 -2.86
CA GLU A 101 -16.45 2.98 -1.76
C GLU A 101 -15.44 3.98 -2.30
N ALA A 102 -15.27 5.11 -1.60
CA ALA A 102 -14.26 6.09 -1.94
C ALA A 102 -12.86 5.50 -1.69
N ARG A 103 -12.15 5.19 -2.77
CA ARG A 103 -10.76 4.71 -2.70
C ARG A 103 -9.82 5.90 -2.73
N GLY A 104 -9.10 6.12 -1.64
CA GLY A 104 -7.99 7.05 -1.58
C GLY A 104 -6.84 6.61 -2.49
N ARG A 105 -6.01 7.57 -2.89
CA ARG A 105 -4.79 7.34 -3.65
C ARG A 105 -3.65 8.13 -3.02
N ILE A 106 -2.46 7.54 -2.99
CA ILE A 106 -1.24 8.20 -2.57
C ILE A 106 -0.67 8.95 -3.77
N HIS A 107 -0.22 10.19 -3.53
CA HIS A 107 0.35 11.03 -4.57
C HIS A 107 1.68 10.44 -5.07
N PRO A 108 1.99 10.48 -6.38
CA PRO A 108 3.23 9.88 -6.90
C PRO A 108 4.51 10.43 -6.27
N ILE A 109 4.52 11.71 -5.85
CA ILE A 109 5.67 12.28 -5.13
C ILE A 109 5.83 11.65 -3.75
N THR A 110 4.75 11.43 -2.99
CA THR A 110 4.80 10.73 -1.70
C THR A 110 5.28 9.30 -1.88
N GLN A 111 4.73 8.59 -2.86
CA GLN A 111 5.18 7.24 -3.21
C GLN A 111 6.70 7.20 -3.51
N THR A 112 7.18 8.17 -4.30
CA THR A 112 8.59 8.26 -4.66
C THR A 112 9.46 8.55 -3.42
N ILE A 113 9.02 9.44 -2.52
CA ILE A 113 9.71 9.70 -1.25
C ILE A 113 9.80 8.44 -0.40
N ASP A 114 8.72 7.66 -0.31
CA ASP A 114 8.68 6.42 0.46
C ASP A 114 9.63 5.36 -0.12
N GLU A 115 9.70 5.24 -1.45
CA GLU A 115 10.66 4.35 -2.14
C GLU A 115 12.11 4.75 -1.91
N LEU A 116 12.42 6.04 -2.09
CA LEU A 116 13.75 6.59 -1.82
C LEU A 116 14.15 6.30 -0.37
N THR A 117 13.22 6.55 0.55
CA THR A 117 13.42 6.30 1.98
C THR A 117 13.69 4.83 2.25
N ALA A 118 12.88 3.92 1.69
CA ALA A 118 13.07 2.48 1.85
C ALA A 118 14.45 2.02 1.35
N ILE A 119 14.86 2.46 0.17
CA ILE A 119 16.15 2.08 -0.43
C ILE A 119 17.33 2.57 0.43
N PHE A 120 17.35 3.85 0.79
CA PHE A 120 18.47 4.41 1.54
C PHE A 120 18.49 3.94 3.00
N CYS A 121 17.33 3.71 3.63
CA CYS A 121 17.26 3.11 4.97
C CYS A 121 17.84 1.69 4.99
N GLU A 122 17.62 0.88 3.95
CA GLU A 122 18.26 -0.44 3.79
C GLU A 122 19.80 -0.31 3.67
N MET A 123 20.28 0.78 3.06
CA MET A 123 21.71 1.15 3.02
C MET A 123 22.22 1.77 4.33
N GLY A 124 21.39 1.82 5.39
CA GLY A 124 21.76 2.31 6.72
C GLY A 124 21.65 3.83 6.91
N PHE A 125 20.98 4.54 6.01
CA PHE A 125 20.67 5.96 6.19
C PHE A 125 19.49 6.16 7.15
N THR A 126 19.49 7.30 7.85
CA THR A 126 18.33 7.76 8.62
C THR A 126 17.71 8.98 7.96
N VAL A 127 16.40 9.17 8.12
CA VAL A 127 15.71 10.36 7.62
C VAL A 127 15.97 11.53 8.56
N ALA A 128 16.35 12.67 7.99
CA ALA A 128 16.45 13.94 8.69
C ALA A 128 15.54 14.98 8.00
N GLU A 129 14.96 15.87 8.80
CA GLU A 129 14.05 16.92 8.35
C GLU A 129 14.51 18.28 8.87
N GLY A 130 14.07 19.34 8.20
CA GLY A 130 14.33 20.71 8.63
C GLY A 130 13.39 21.71 7.98
N PRO A 131 13.48 22.99 8.39
CA PRO A 131 12.51 24.01 8.01
C PRO A 131 12.56 24.35 6.52
N ASP A 132 11.42 24.80 5.98
CA ASP A 132 11.34 25.33 4.60
C ASP A 132 11.88 26.76 4.49
N ILE A 133 11.78 27.54 5.58
CA ILE A 133 12.32 28.89 5.68
C ILE A 133 13.66 28.83 6.40
N GLU A 134 14.71 29.26 5.70
CA GLU A 134 16.09 29.22 6.19
C GLU A 134 16.72 30.61 6.31
N THR A 135 17.88 30.65 6.96
CA THR A 135 18.76 31.82 6.90
C THR A 135 19.70 31.71 5.71
N ASP A 136 20.18 32.85 5.22
CA ASP A 136 21.22 32.92 4.20
C ASP A 136 22.49 32.13 4.59
N TYR A 137 22.85 32.13 5.89
CA TYR A 137 23.97 31.34 6.40
C TYR A 137 23.83 29.85 6.11
N TYR A 138 22.71 29.21 6.50
CA TYR A 138 22.54 27.77 6.30
C TYR A 138 22.26 27.40 4.85
N ASN A 139 21.58 28.27 4.09
CA ASN A 139 21.26 27.98 2.69
C ASN A 139 22.43 28.23 1.73
N PHE A 140 23.41 29.07 2.09
CA PHE A 140 24.49 29.45 1.17
C PHE A 140 25.86 29.48 1.83
N GLU A 141 26.08 30.33 2.82
CA GLU A 141 27.43 30.59 3.35
C GLU A 141 28.10 29.32 3.91
N ALA A 142 27.39 28.56 4.75
CA ALA A 142 27.88 27.31 5.34
C ALA A 142 28.08 26.20 4.29
N LEU A 143 27.50 26.36 3.10
CA LEU A 143 27.66 25.50 1.93
C LEU A 143 28.67 26.08 0.93
N ASN A 144 29.54 26.97 1.40
CA ASN A 144 30.67 27.52 0.65
C ASN A 144 30.26 28.33 -0.59
N PHE A 145 29.04 28.88 -0.61
CA PHE A 145 28.61 29.80 -1.67
C PHE A 145 29.16 31.21 -1.40
N PRO A 146 29.94 31.79 -2.33
CA PRO A 146 30.40 33.17 -2.17
C PRO A 146 29.23 34.16 -2.24
N PRO A 147 29.35 35.37 -1.64
CA PRO A 147 28.32 36.42 -1.69
C PRO A 147 27.85 36.76 -3.10
N GLU A 148 28.76 36.74 -4.06
CA GLU A 148 28.50 37.11 -5.46
C GLU A 148 27.86 35.97 -6.29
N HIS A 149 27.61 34.80 -5.69
CA HIS A 149 27.19 33.61 -6.43
C HIS A 149 25.80 33.83 -7.09
N PRO A 150 25.60 33.45 -8.38
CA PRO A 150 24.32 33.63 -9.07
C PRO A 150 23.12 33.05 -8.32
N ALA A 151 23.25 31.85 -7.74
CA ALA A 151 22.20 31.22 -6.95
C ALA A 151 21.72 32.04 -5.73
N ARG A 152 22.48 33.03 -5.25
CA ARG A 152 22.10 33.94 -4.15
C ARG A 152 21.32 35.17 -4.61
N GLN A 153 21.11 35.33 -5.91
CA GLN A 153 20.46 36.51 -6.46
C GLN A 153 18.93 36.37 -6.35
N ASP A 154 18.23 37.51 -6.23
CA ASP A 154 16.76 37.57 -6.10
C ASP A 154 16.01 36.97 -7.32
N HIS A 155 16.68 36.79 -8.47
CA HIS A 155 16.08 36.18 -9.66
C HIS A 155 15.95 34.66 -9.57
N ASP A 156 16.75 34.00 -8.70
CA ASP A 156 16.74 32.55 -8.53
C ASP A 156 16.13 32.13 -7.17
N THR A 157 16.26 32.98 -6.15
CA THR A 157 15.88 32.67 -4.77
C THR A 157 14.77 33.56 -4.24
N PHE A 158 13.77 32.94 -3.59
CA PHE A 158 12.73 33.69 -2.88
C PHE A 158 13.22 34.17 -1.52
N TYR A 159 13.52 35.46 -1.44
CA TYR A 159 13.84 36.14 -0.19
C TYR A 159 12.58 36.73 0.47
N LEU A 160 12.48 36.55 1.78
CA LEU A 160 11.44 37.13 2.62
C LEU A 160 11.73 38.62 2.90
N GLN A 161 10.71 39.29 3.45
CA GLN A 161 10.86 40.67 3.92
C GLN A 161 11.93 40.74 5.02
N PRO A 162 12.74 41.81 5.06
CA PRO A 162 13.77 41.98 6.07
C PRO A 162 13.18 42.08 7.48
N ASP A 163 13.89 41.54 8.47
CA ASP A 163 13.59 41.76 9.88
C ASP A 163 14.01 43.16 10.36
N ALA A 164 13.82 43.45 11.65
CA ALA A 164 14.17 44.74 12.25
C ALA A 164 15.67 45.09 12.13
N GLU A 165 16.53 44.08 11.96
CA GLU A 165 17.97 44.21 11.79
C GLU A 165 18.38 44.21 10.30
N GLY A 166 17.43 44.20 9.37
CA GLY A 166 17.68 44.23 7.92
C GLY A 166 18.04 42.86 7.31
N ARG A 167 17.97 41.77 8.09
CA ARG A 167 18.31 40.42 7.60
C ARG A 167 17.12 39.82 6.88
N ARG A 168 17.36 39.23 5.71
CA ARG A 168 16.33 38.54 4.92
C ARG A 168 16.51 37.03 5.07
N LYS A 169 15.43 36.35 5.48
CA LYS A 169 15.35 34.89 5.40
C LYS A 169 15.05 34.47 3.96
N VAL A 170 15.27 33.21 3.63
CA VAL A 170 15.02 32.64 2.30
C VAL A 170 14.07 31.45 2.40
N LEU A 171 13.29 31.19 1.36
CA LEU A 171 12.79 29.84 1.13
C LEU A 171 13.96 28.98 0.63
N ARG A 172 14.18 27.82 1.24
CA ARG A 172 15.35 26.98 0.91
C ARG A 172 15.32 26.55 -0.55
N THR A 173 16.46 26.66 -1.23
CA THR A 173 16.61 26.32 -2.66
C THR A 173 17.01 24.86 -2.91
N HIS A 174 17.39 24.19 -1.82
CA HIS A 174 17.82 22.80 -1.72
C HIS A 174 17.68 22.33 -0.26
N THR A 175 17.76 21.04 0.04
CA THR A 175 17.62 20.49 1.39
C THR A 175 18.94 20.38 2.17
N SER A 176 20.05 20.80 1.55
CA SER A 176 21.38 20.91 2.15
C SER A 176 21.48 21.69 3.47
N PRO A 177 20.63 22.70 3.79
CA PRO A 177 20.67 23.34 5.11
C PRO A 177 20.55 22.36 6.28
N VAL A 178 19.77 21.29 6.10
CA VAL A 178 19.60 20.24 7.12
C VAL A 178 20.90 19.47 7.32
N GLN A 179 21.68 19.26 6.26
CA GLN A 179 22.98 18.59 6.35
C GLN A 179 23.93 19.34 7.29
N VAL A 180 24.04 20.66 7.12
CA VAL A 180 24.86 21.53 7.99
C VAL A 180 24.37 21.44 9.44
N ARG A 181 23.06 21.60 9.67
CA ARG A 181 22.46 21.51 11.01
C ARG A 181 22.69 20.16 11.69
N THR A 182 22.62 19.07 10.93
CA THR A 182 22.91 17.74 11.46
C THR A 182 24.39 17.63 11.84
N MET A 183 25.30 18.10 10.99
CA MET A 183 26.74 18.08 11.29
C MET A 183 27.11 18.92 12.53
N GLU A 184 26.44 20.04 12.77
CA GLU A 184 26.65 20.88 13.98
C GLU A 184 26.16 20.22 15.28
N THR A 185 25.16 19.33 15.19
CA THR A 185 24.48 18.76 16.37
C THR A 185 24.81 17.28 16.62
N THR A 186 25.45 16.62 15.65
CA THR A 186 25.71 15.18 15.67
C THR A 186 27.18 14.90 15.40
N THR A 187 27.85 14.20 16.32
CA THR A 187 29.23 13.74 16.11
C THR A 187 29.27 12.61 15.06
N PRO A 188 30.14 12.67 14.03
CA PRO A 188 30.33 11.58 13.08
C PRO A 188 30.60 10.20 13.74
N PRO A 189 30.16 9.09 13.13
CA PRO A 189 29.68 8.97 11.75
C PRO A 189 28.23 9.44 11.53
N ILE A 190 28.00 10.12 10.41
CA ILE A 190 26.68 10.60 9.97
C ILE A 190 26.32 9.89 8.67
N ARG A 191 25.07 9.42 8.56
CA ARG A 191 24.50 8.86 7.34
C ARG A 191 23.01 9.20 7.28
N ILE A 192 22.66 10.26 6.54
CA ILE A 192 21.30 10.79 6.51
C ILE A 192 20.78 10.99 5.08
N ILE A 193 19.47 10.86 4.91
CA ILE A 193 18.74 11.38 3.75
C ILE A 193 17.77 12.49 4.19
N VAL A 194 17.58 13.47 3.33
CA VAL A 194 16.82 14.69 3.61
C VAL A 194 15.83 14.94 2.48
N PRO A 195 14.69 14.22 2.45
CA PRO A 195 13.59 14.56 1.57
C PRO A 195 12.92 15.87 2.04
N GLY A 196 12.58 16.75 1.11
CA GLY A 196 11.95 18.02 1.47
C GLY A 196 11.53 18.87 0.30
N ARG A 197 10.67 19.85 0.58
CA ARG A 197 10.25 20.88 -0.38
C ARG A 197 11.33 21.92 -0.55
N THR A 198 11.53 22.37 -1.77
CA THR A 198 12.53 23.36 -2.18
C THR A 198 11.89 24.34 -3.14
N PHE A 199 12.42 25.55 -3.19
CA PHE A 199 11.77 26.68 -3.85
C PHE A 199 12.77 27.44 -4.71
N ARG A 200 12.39 27.74 -5.96
CA ARG A 200 13.20 28.53 -6.92
C ARG A 200 12.28 29.43 -7.73
N SER A 201 12.76 30.60 -8.13
CA SER A 201 11.94 31.55 -8.92
C SER A 201 11.89 31.18 -10.41
N ASP A 202 11.49 29.95 -10.72
CA ASP A 202 11.40 29.43 -12.09
C ASP A 202 10.05 28.71 -12.31
N HIS A 203 9.45 28.88 -13.48
CA HIS A 203 8.16 28.28 -13.82
C HIS A 203 8.02 28.02 -15.33
N ASP A 204 8.12 26.76 -15.72
CA ASP A 204 7.86 26.28 -17.08
C ASP A 204 7.29 24.83 -17.07
N ALA A 205 7.37 24.10 -18.19
CA ALA A 205 6.86 22.72 -18.26
C ALA A 205 7.70 21.70 -17.46
N THR A 206 8.96 22.03 -17.18
CA THR A 206 9.96 21.20 -16.47
C THR A 206 10.38 21.79 -15.11
N HIS A 207 9.96 23.02 -14.80
CA HIS A 207 10.28 23.75 -13.60
C HIS A 207 9.02 24.26 -12.90
N SER A 208 8.97 24.07 -11.58
CA SER A 208 7.92 24.60 -10.73
C SER A 208 8.54 25.44 -9.62
N PRO A 209 7.89 26.54 -9.18
CA PRO A 209 8.44 27.40 -8.15
C PRO A 209 8.58 26.71 -6.79
N MET A 210 7.86 25.61 -6.60
CA MET A 210 8.06 24.65 -5.52
C MET A 210 8.18 23.26 -6.12
N PHE A 211 9.20 22.52 -5.70
CA PHE A 211 9.41 21.11 -6.05
C PHE A 211 10.07 20.38 -4.88
N HIS A 212 10.26 19.07 -4.98
CA HIS A 212 10.85 18.27 -3.91
C HIS A 212 12.25 17.80 -4.30
N GLN A 213 13.16 17.84 -3.34
CA GLN A 213 14.47 17.21 -3.48
C GLN A 213 14.66 16.18 -2.37
N VAL A 214 15.45 15.17 -2.68
CA VAL A 214 16.08 14.35 -1.66
C VAL A 214 17.58 14.54 -1.78
N GLU A 215 18.22 14.76 -0.65
CA GLU A 215 19.67 14.81 -0.56
C GLU A 215 20.17 13.78 0.43
N GLY A 216 21.36 13.24 0.19
CA GLY A 216 22.03 12.34 1.11
C GLY A 216 23.37 12.89 1.54
N LEU A 217 23.76 12.58 2.77
CA LEU A 217 25.06 12.92 3.35
C LEU A 217 25.63 11.72 4.08
N VAL A 218 26.90 11.42 3.82
CA VAL A 218 27.71 10.47 4.60
C VAL A 218 28.98 11.16 5.06
N ILE A 219 29.23 11.22 6.37
CA ILE A 219 30.49 11.71 6.95
C ILE A 219 31.07 10.64 7.87
N ASP A 220 32.29 10.19 7.60
CA ASP A 220 33.07 9.30 8.46
C ASP A 220 34.58 9.43 8.17
N LYS A 221 35.42 8.52 8.69
CA LYS A 221 36.89 8.60 8.51
C LYS A 221 37.41 7.90 7.25
N LYS A 222 36.59 7.10 6.56
CA LYS A 222 37.01 6.12 5.53
C LYS A 222 36.31 6.27 4.19
N THR A 223 35.17 6.95 4.15
CA THR A 223 34.35 7.14 2.97
C THR A 223 35.14 7.87 1.88
N HIS A 224 34.95 7.48 0.62
CA HIS A 224 35.70 8.03 -0.52
C HIS A 224 34.84 7.96 -1.78
N MET A 225 35.29 8.56 -2.89
CA MET A 225 34.55 8.61 -4.16
C MET A 225 34.06 7.24 -4.66
N GLY A 226 34.83 6.16 -4.46
CA GLY A 226 34.38 4.79 -4.76
C GLY A 226 33.12 4.36 -3.99
N HIS A 227 32.96 4.76 -2.73
CA HIS A 227 31.76 4.49 -1.93
C HIS A 227 30.55 5.28 -2.45
N LEU A 228 30.75 6.55 -2.81
CA LEU A 228 29.73 7.38 -3.47
C LEU A 228 29.23 6.70 -4.75
N LYS A 229 30.15 6.28 -5.61
CA LYS A 229 29.81 5.61 -6.88
C LYS A 229 29.01 4.32 -6.64
N GLY A 230 29.45 3.46 -5.74
CA GLY A 230 28.75 2.22 -5.40
C GLY A 230 27.34 2.49 -4.89
N CYS A 231 27.20 3.38 -3.91
CA CYS A 231 25.91 3.75 -3.33
C CYS A 231 24.92 4.25 -4.39
N LEU A 232 25.36 5.14 -5.29
CA LEU A 232 24.49 5.69 -6.32
C LEU A 232 24.17 4.69 -7.44
N ILE A 233 25.11 3.80 -7.81
CA ILE A 233 24.83 2.71 -8.77
C ILE A 233 23.77 1.77 -8.21
N ASP A 234 23.93 1.32 -6.96
CA ASP A 234 22.99 0.41 -6.31
C ASP A 234 21.62 1.07 -6.15
N PHE A 235 21.58 2.35 -5.77
CA PHE A 235 20.35 3.14 -5.71
C PHE A 235 19.64 3.18 -7.07
N CYS A 236 20.34 3.53 -8.16
CA CYS A 236 19.72 3.67 -9.47
C CYS A 236 19.11 2.34 -9.94
N ARG A 237 19.84 1.23 -9.75
CA ARG A 237 19.37 -0.12 -10.11
C ARG A 237 18.14 -0.53 -9.32
N ALA A 238 18.17 -0.31 -8.01
CA ALA A 238 17.05 -0.62 -7.12
C ALA A 238 15.81 0.23 -7.43
N PHE A 239 15.99 1.55 -7.59
CA PHE A 239 14.88 2.48 -7.80
C PHE A 239 14.16 2.26 -9.14
N PHE A 240 14.91 2.03 -10.22
CA PHE A 240 14.33 1.76 -11.54
C PHE A 240 13.98 0.28 -11.77
N GLY A 241 14.38 -0.62 -10.88
CA GLY A 241 14.15 -2.06 -11.02
C GLY A 241 14.89 -2.69 -12.21
N ILE A 242 16.08 -2.19 -12.53
CA ILE A 242 16.90 -2.64 -13.67
C ILE A 242 18.30 -2.97 -13.17
N ASP A 243 18.61 -4.26 -13.02
CA ASP A 243 19.87 -4.76 -12.45
C ASP A 243 21.11 -4.27 -13.23
N ASP A 244 21.02 -4.23 -14.56
CA ASP A 244 22.12 -3.84 -15.44
C ASP A 244 22.00 -2.39 -15.96
N LEU A 245 21.33 -1.50 -15.21
CA LEU A 245 21.17 -0.10 -15.60
C LEU A 245 22.55 0.56 -15.81
N PRO A 246 22.86 1.08 -17.02
CA PRO A 246 24.10 1.81 -17.24
C PRO A 246 24.08 3.14 -16.48
N VAL A 247 25.10 3.39 -15.67
CA VAL A 247 25.27 4.62 -14.89
C VAL A 247 26.62 5.25 -15.23
N ARG A 248 26.63 6.55 -15.53
CA ARG A 248 27.82 7.32 -15.87
C ARG A 248 27.98 8.50 -14.93
N PHE A 249 29.22 8.72 -14.49
CA PHE A 249 29.62 9.89 -13.70
C PHE A 249 30.41 10.84 -14.59
N ARG A 250 29.96 12.09 -14.69
CA ARG A 250 30.70 13.15 -15.37
C ARG A 250 31.16 14.20 -14.36
N PRO A 251 32.39 14.73 -14.47
CA PRO A 251 32.81 15.86 -13.66
C PRO A 251 31.84 17.04 -13.83
N SER A 252 31.50 17.67 -12.70
CA SER A 252 30.71 18.91 -12.66
C SER A 252 31.28 19.82 -11.57
N TYR A 253 30.58 20.88 -11.19
CA TYR A 253 30.99 21.81 -10.15
C TYR A 253 29.82 22.17 -9.24
N PHE A 254 30.01 21.96 -7.94
CA PHE A 254 29.14 22.49 -6.88
C PHE A 254 30.01 23.13 -5.80
N PRO A 255 29.70 24.34 -5.29
CA PRO A 255 30.54 25.01 -4.30
C PRO A 255 30.83 24.20 -3.03
N PHE A 256 29.90 23.32 -2.64
CA PHE A 256 29.95 22.50 -1.44
C PHE A 256 30.59 21.11 -1.63
N THR A 257 31.04 20.75 -2.84
CA THR A 257 31.72 19.47 -3.08
C THR A 257 32.97 19.59 -3.95
N GLU A 258 34.02 18.82 -3.62
CA GLU A 258 35.23 18.68 -4.43
C GLU A 258 35.95 17.34 -4.14
N PRO A 259 36.11 16.45 -5.13
CA PRO A 259 35.61 16.54 -6.51
C PRO A 259 34.09 16.36 -6.62
N SER A 260 33.50 17.07 -7.59
CA SER A 260 32.06 17.06 -7.93
C SER A 260 31.75 16.22 -9.17
N ALA A 261 30.58 15.59 -9.22
CA ALA A 261 30.12 14.78 -10.34
C ALA A 261 28.59 14.82 -10.52
N GLU A 262 28.14 14.92 -11.77
CA GLU A 262 26.77 14.61 -12.18
C GLU A 262 26.65 13.14 -12.55
N VAL A 263 25.47 12.57 -12.33
CA VAL A 263 25.16 11.19 -12.67
C VAL A 263 24.07 11.13 -13.72
N ASP A 264 24.40 10.43 -14.81
CA ASP A 264 23.49 10.13 -15.89
C ASP A 264 23.17 8.63 -15.92
N ILE A 265 21.94 8.29 -16.29
CA ILE A 265 21.53 6.90 -16.56
C ILE A 265 21.32 6.67 -18.05
N GLY A 266 21.55 5.43 -18.49
CA GLY A 266 21.32 5.01 -19.87
C GLY A 266 19.83 5.07 -20.23
N CYS A 267 19.55 5.54 -21.45
CA CYS A 267 18.20 5.54 -22.00
C CYS A 267 18.21 5.37 -23.53
N SER A 268 17.03 5.12 -24.10
CA SER A 268 16.78 5.05 -25.54
C SER A 268 15.61 5.95 -25.89
N ARG A 269 15.78 6.77 -26.95
CA ARG A 269 14.73 7.64 -27.51
C ARG A 269 14.10 7.11 -28.81
N LYS A 270 14.30 5.82 -29.10
CA LYS A 270 13.81 5.19 -30.35
C LYS A 270 12.28 5.15 -30.37
N GLY A 271 11.68 5.46 -31.52
CA GLY A 271 10.22 5.37 -31.72
C GLY A 271 9.40 6.50 -31.09
N GLY A 272 10.03 7.61 -30.67
CA GLY A 272 9.36 8.78 -30.10
C GLY A 272 9.00 8.65 -28.61
N GLY A 273 9.39 7.56 -27.96
CA GLY A 273 9.27 7.35 -26.51
C GLY A 273 10.63 7.35 -25.81
N LEU A 274 10.63 7.62 -24.50
CA LEU A 274 11.81 7.50 -23.64
C LEU A 274 11.73 6.16 -22.87
N THR A 275 12.76 5.33 -23.00
CA THR A 275 12.88 4.07 -22.23
C THR A 275 14.19 4.08 -21.45
N ILE A 276 14.11 3.85 -20.14
CA ILE A 276 15.28 3.72 -19.26
C ILE A 276 15.92 2.35 -19.44
N GLY A 277 17.25 2.27 -19.50
CA GLY A 277 17.99 1.01 -19.65
C GLY A 277 19.14 1.11 -20.64
N ALA A 278 19.55 -0.03 -21.20
CA ALA A 278 20.60 -0.07 -22.20
C ALA A 278 20.19 0.68 -23.48
N GLY A 279 20.94 1.73 -23.81
CA GLY A 279 20.72 2.56 -24.99
C GLY A 279 21.90 3.47 -25.27
N ASP A 280 21.80 4.23 -26.37
CA ASP A 280 22.87 5.10 -26.87
C ASP A 280 22.78 6.52 -26.27
N ASP A 281 21.68 6.85 -25.59
CA ASP A 281 21.42 8.15 -24.99
C ASP A 281 21.63 8.13 -23.46
N TRP A 282 21.85 9.32 -22.91
CA TRP A 282 22.07 9.54 -21.48
C TRP A 282 21.10 10.57 -20.94
N LEU A 283 20.66 10.37 -19.70
CA LEU A 283 19.79 11.30 -19.00
C LEU A 283 20.32 11.59 -17.61
N GLU A 284 20.61 12.86 -17.35
CA GLU A 284 20.98 13.34 -16.02
C GLU A 284 19.82 13.14 -15.03
N ILE A 285 20.14 12.61 -13.85
CA ILE A 285 19.18 12.38 -12.77
C ILE A 285 19.57 13.02 -11.44
N LEU A 286 20.87 13.24 -11.17
CA LEU A 286 21.32 13.77 -9.89
C LEU A 286 22.71 14.40 -9.95
N GLY A 287 22.99 15.28 -8.98
CA GLY A 287 24.31 15.84 -8.69
C GLY A 287 24.91 15.21 -7.43
N SER A 288 26.23 15.13 -7.35
CA SER A 288 26.94 14.48 -6.24
C SER A 288 28.39 14.95 -6.10
N GLY A 289 29.04 14.60 -5.01
CA GLY A 289 30.48 14.82 -4.85
C GLY A 289 30.99 14.54 -3.45
N MET A 290 32.31 14.64 -3.27
CA MET A 290 32.93 14.60 -1.95
C MET A 290 32.73 15.94 -1.24
N VAL A 291 32.31 15.95 0.02
CA VAL A 291 32.01 17.18 0.76
C VAL A 291 33.26 18.06 0.85
N HIS A 292 33.11 19.34 0.47
CA HIS A 292 34.23 20.27 0.44
C HIS A 292 34.75 20.55 1.87
N PRO A 293 36.07 20.62 2.10
CA PRO A 293 36.65 20.84 3.43
C PRO A 293 36.14 22.09 4.16
N ASN A 294 35.80 23.16 3.43
CA ASN A 294 35.19 24.36 4.04
C ASN A 294 33.84 24.05 4.69
N VAL A 295 33.00 23.21 4.07
CA VAL A 295 31.68 22.85 4.59
C VAL A 295 31.82 22.08 5.90
N LEU A 296 32.78 21.14 5.97
CA LEU A 296 33.10 20.44 7.22
C LEU A 296 33.55 21.43 8.30
N ARG A 297 34.42 22.39 7.97
CA ARG A 297 34.87 23.42 8.91
C ARG A 297 33.73 24.32 9.40
N TYR A 298 32.81 24.72 8.53
CA TYR A 298 31.63 25.52 8.92
C TYR A 298 30.77 24.78 9.95
N ALA A 299 30.67 23.46 9.84
CA ALA A 299 29.93 22.63 10.78
C ALA A 299 30.77 22.15 11.99
N GLY A 300 32.01 22.62 12.16
CA GLY A 300 32.88 22.26 13.28
C GLY A 300 33.53 20.88 13.19
N ILE A 301 33.56 20.27 12.00
CA ILE A 301 34.18 18.96 11.74
C ILE A 301 35.57 19.16 11.13
N ASP A 302 36.59 18.46 11.67
CA ASP A 302 37.96 18.54 11.16
C ASP A 302 38.11 17.74 9.84
N PRO A 303 38.37 18.41 8.69
CA PRO A 303 38.56 17.74 7.40
C PRO A 303 39.86 16.92 7.30
N ALA A 304 40.78 17.05 8.27
CA ALA A 304 41.97 16.21 8.35
C ALA A 304 41.65 14.82 8.94
N GLU A 305 40.57 14.70 9.72
CA GLU A 305 40.15 13.45 10.36
C GLU A 305 38.94 12.81 9.67
N TYR A 306 38.01 13.64 9.20
CA TYR A 306 36.75 13.20 8.61
C TYR A 306 36.64 13.65 7.15
N GLN A 307 35.94 12.83 6.38
CA GLN A 307 35.58 13.10 4.99
C GLN A 307 34.21 12.50 4.71
N GLY A 308 33.66 12.81 3.55
CA GLY A 308 32.32 12.35 3.24
C GLY A 308 31.89 12.66 1.83
N PHE A 309 30.74 12.13 1.45
CA PHE A 309 30.10 12.49 0.20
C PHE A 309 28.69 12.98 0.44
N ALA A 310 28.20 13.77 -0.50
CA ALA A 310 26.81 14.16 -0.58
C ALA A 310 26.27 13.96 -2.00
N PHE A 311 24.96 13.83 -2.12
CA PHE A 311 24.25 13.78 -3.39
C PHE A 311 22.89 14.45 -3.26
N GLY A 312 22.32 14.90 -4.38
CA GLY A 312 21.02 15.53 -4.42
C GLY A 312 20.30 15.29 -5.75
N MET A 313 19.00 15.02 -5.67
CA MET A 313 18.16 14.77 -6.84
C MET A 313 16.77 15.36 -6.68
N GLY A 314 16.18 15.80 -7.80
CA GLY A 314 14.79 16.25 -7.85
C GLY A 314 13.84 15.06 -7.89
N ILE A 315 12.91 14.97 -6.95
CA ILE A 315 11.97 13.86 -6.80
C ILE A 315 10.99 13.82 -7.97
N GLU A 316 10.48 14.97 -8.40
CA GLU A 316 9.56 15.07 -9.54
C GLU A 316 10.19 14.45 -10.80
N ARG A 317 11.46 14.73 -11.06
CA ARG A 317 12.15 14.23 -12.26
C ARG A 317 12.26 12.71 -12.25
N ILE A 318 12.72 12.11 -11.15
CA ILE A 318 12.84 10.66 -11.08
C ILE A 318 11.49 9.96 -11.02
N ALA A 319 10.45 10.58 -10.42
CA ALA A 319 9.08 10.09 -10.46
C ALA A 319 8.52 10.09 -11.89
N MET A 320 8.75 11.17 -12.65
CA MET A 320 8.35 11.26 -14.06
C MET A 320 8.99 10.17 -14.90
N LEU A 321 10.27 9.89 -14.67
CA LEU A 321 11.00 8.85 -15.41
C LEU A 321 10.54 7.44 -15.05
N LYS A 322 10.34 7.15 -13.76
CA LYS A 322 9.90 5.83 -13.30
C LYS A 322 8.46 5.53 -13.72
N TYR A 323 7.58 6.52 -13.63
CA TYR A 323 6.14 6.35 -13.86
C TYR A 323 5.64 6.82 -15.22
N GLY A 324 6.54 7.29 -16.09
CA GLY A 324 6.19 7.76 -17.43
C GLY A 324 5.28 8.99 -17.43
N ILE A 325 5.44 9.89 -16.46
CA ILE A 325 4.63 11.12 -16.36
C ILE A 325 5.27 12.19 -17.26
N PRO A 326 4.56 12.71 -18.28
CA PRO A 326 5.17 13.54 -19.31
C PRO A 326 5.32 15.03 -18.95
N ASP A 327 4.60 15.52 -17.94
CA ASP A 327 4.53 16.93 -17.55
C ASP A 327 4.58 17.05 -16.03
N LEU A 328 5.37 18.00 -15.53
CA LEU A 328 5.56 18.22 -14.09
C LEU A 328 4.39 19.00 -13.47
N ARG A 329 3.76 19.92 -14.21
CA ARG A 329 2.74 20.84 -13.66
C ARG A 329 1.55 20.13 -13.01
N PRO A 330 1.02 19.02 -13.57
CA PRO A 330 -0.09 18.29 -12.97
C PRO A 330 0.15 17.76 -11.55
N PHE A 331 1.39 17.64 -11.08
CA PHE A 331 1.68 17.31 -9.68
C PHE A 331 1.05 18.30 -8.69
N TYR A 332 0.78 19.55 -9.12
CA TYR A 332 0.24 20.60 -8.26
C TYR A 332 -1.18 21.04 -8.65
N ASP A 333 -1.72 20.57 -9.77
CA ASP A 333 -3.01 21.03 -10.33
C ASP A 333 -4.27 20.47 -9.62
N THR A 334 -4.13 19.72 -8.51
CA THR A 334 -5.24 19.15 -7.73
C THR A 334 -6.30 18.41 -8.58
N ASP A 335 -5.91 17.79 -9.72
CA ASP A 335 -6.82 17.02 -10.58
C ASP A 335 -6.99 15.59 -10.08
N LEU A 336 -8.19 15.28 -9.58
CA LEU A 336 -8.53 13.95 -9.07
C LEU A 336 -8.48 12.85 -10.15
N ARG A 337 -8.67 13.16 -11.42
CA ARG A 337 -8.56 12.18 -12.53
C ARG A 337 -7.11 11.78 -12.72
N TRP A 338 -6.21 12.76 -12.68
CA TRP A 338 -4.77 12.55 -12.75
C TRP A 338 -4.29 11.73 -11.54
N LEU A 339 -4.72 12.09 -10.33
CA LEU A 339 -4.39 11.33 -9.12
C LEU A 339 -4.97 9.91 -9.12
N ARG A 340 -6.14 9.68 -9.73
CA ARG A 340 -6.70 8.33 -9.88
C ARG A 340 -5.93 7.47 -10.89
N HIS A 341 -5.34 8.08 -11.91
CA HIS A 341 -4.57 7.40 -12.95
C HIS A 341 -3.15 7.08 -12.49
N TYR A 342 -2.43 8.07 -11.95
CA TYR A 342 -1.04 7.94 -11.55
C TYR A 342 -0.86 7.59 -10.06
N GLY A 343 -1.86 7.81 -9.21
CA GLY A 343 -1.74 7.62 -7.78
C GLY A 343 -1.80 6.15 -7.33
N PHE A 344 -1.18 5.89 -6.19
CA PHE A 344 -0.91 4.54 -5.69
C PHE A 344 -1.95 4.10 -4.66
N VAL A 345 -2.07 2.79 -4.45
CA VAL A 345 -2.99 2.25 -3.43
C VAL A 345 -2.32 2.38 -2.06
N PRO A 346 -2.97 2.97 -1.04
CA PRO A 346 -2.33 3.23 0.26
C PRO A 346 -1.77 1.99 0.98
N ILE A 347 -2.30 0.79 0.70
CA ILE A 347 -1.85 -0.46 1.33
C ILE A 347 -0.62 -1.07 0.64
N ALA A 348 -0.30 -0.63 -0.59
CA ALA A 348 0.84 -1.12 -1.36
C ALA A 348 2.05 -0.22 -1.07
N GLN A 349 2.47 -0.15 0.19
CA GLN A 349 3.63 0.65 0.58
C GLN A 349 4.91 0.03 0.03
N PRO A 350 5.82 0.85 -0.51
CA PRO A 350 7.07 0.37 -1.07
C PRO A 350 7.96 -0.18 0.05
N THR A 351 8.48 -1.38 -0.15
CA THR A 351 9.46 -2.00 0.75
C THR A 351 10.44 -2.81 -0.08
N VAL A 352 11.70 -2.90 0.38
CA VAL A 352 12.72 -3.68 -0.33
C VAL A 352 12.29 -5.16 -0.50
N ALA A 353 11.54 -5.72 0.46
CA ALA A 353 11.04 -7.10 0.41
C ALA A 353 9.72 -7.28 -0.37
N GLY A 354 8.84 -6.27 -0.36
CA GLY A 354 7.49 -6.34 -0.97
C GLY A 354 7.41 -5.78 -2.39
N GLY A 355 8.51 -5.21 -2.88
CA GLY A 355 8.58 -4.50 -4.16
C GLY A 355 8.64 -2.99 -3.97
N LEU A 356 9.41 -2.35 -4.86
CA LEU A 356 9.56 -0.91 -5.00
C LEU A 356 8.74 -0.36 -6.18
#